data_AF-A0A528BEY7-F1
#
_entry.id   AF-A0A528BEY7-F1
#
_cell.length_a   1.000
_cell.length_b   1.000
_cell.length_c   1.000
_cell.angle_alpha   90.00
_cell.angle_beta   90.00
_cell.angle_gamma   90.00
#
_symmetry.space_group_name_H-M   'P 1'
#
loop_
_entity.id
_entity.type
_entity.pdbx_description
1 polymer ?
#
loop_
_entity_poly.entity_id
_entity_poly.type
_entity_poly.pdbx_seq_one_letter_code
_entity_poly.pdbx_strand_id
1 'polypeptide(L)' 'VSCTALRAALAVVGMEEAIGRPVVTSNQATAWNCLRLCGDDEPRAEFGRLMTLPLN' A
#
# COMPACT_ATOMS: atom_id res chain seq x y z
N VAL A 1 -1.82 -1.96 -11.37
CA VAL A 1 -2.26 -0.55 -11.23
C VAL A 1 -1.02 0.32 -11.32
N SER A 2 -0.92 1.23 -12.29
CA SER A 2 0.33 1.97 -12.57
C SER A 2 0.12 3.45 -12.90
N CYS A 3 1.07 4.27 -12.45
CA CYS A 3 1.56 5.57 -12.95
C CYS A 3 0.75 6.86 -12.85
N THR A 4 -0.54 6.89 -12.49
CA THR A 4 -1.22 8.19 -12.19
C THR A 4 -2.42 8.06 -11.29
N ALA A 5 -2.76 6.84 -10.89
CA ALA A 5 -3.94 6.58 -10.09
C ALA A 5 -3.60 6.68 -8.60
N LEU A 6 -3.43 7.90 -8.11
CA LEU A 6 -3.52 8.18 -6.66
C LEU A 6 -4.86 7.63 -6.11
N ARG A 7 -5.91 7.68 -6.93
CA ARG A 7 -7.22 7.07 -6.65
C ARG A 7 -7.19 5.55 -6.55
N ALA A 8 -6.23 4.88 -7.20
CA ALA A 8 -6.13 3.43 -7.09
C ALA A 8 -5.39 2.97 -5.83
N ALA A 9 -4.65 3.86 -5.14
CA ALA A 9 -4.20 3.61 -3.78
C ALA A 9 -5.40 3.48 -2.82
N LEU A 10 -6.47 4.27 -3.04
CA LEU A 10 -7.73 4.15 -2.29
C LEU A 10 -8.54 2.89 -2.67
N ALA A 11 -8.33 2.35 -3.87
CA ALA A 11 -9.02 1.14 -4.32
C ALA A 11 -8.36 -0.15 -3.80
N VAL A 12 -7.16 -0.10 -3.21
CA VAL A 12 -6.42 -1.30 -2.76
C VAL A 12 -7.23 -2.10 -1.77
N VAL A 13 -7.81 -1.46 -0.75
CA VAL A 13 -8.59 -2.14 0.29
C VAL A 13 -9.80 -2.86 -0.31
N GLY A 14 -10.58 -2.17 -1.15
CA GLY A 14 -11.73 -2.79 -1.82
C GLY A 14 -11.36 -3.93 -2.78
N MET A 15 -10.19 -3.85 -3.43
CA MET A 15 -9.68 -4.96 -4.23
C MET A 15 -9.27 -6.14 -3.35
N GLU A 16 -8.57 -5.91 -2.24
CA GLU A 16 -8.19 -6.95 -1.28
C GLU A 16 -9.41 -7.67 -0.71
N GLU A 17 -10.47 -6.93 -0.37
CA GLU A 17 -11.76 -7.47 0.08
C GLU A 17 -12.44 -8.31 -1.00
N ALA A 18 -12.48 -7.82 -2.24
CA ALA A 18 -13.16 -8.50 -3.34
C ALA A 18 -12.47 -9.81 -3.75
N ILE A 19 -11.13 -9.87 -3.69
CA ILE A 19 -10.36 -11.04 -4.14
C ILE A 19 -9.89 -11.94 -2.99
N GLY A 20 -9.99 -11.48 -1.74
CA GLY A 20 -9.52 -12.18 -0.54
C GLY A 20 -8.00 -12.37 -0.48
N ARG A 21 -7.23 -11.56 -1.20
CA ARG A 21 -5.76 -11.68 -1.31
C ARG A 21 -5.10 -10.31 -1.25
N PRO A 22 -3.86 -10.21 -0.72
CA PRO A 22 -3.12 -8.97 -0.71
C PRO A 22 -2.91 -8.41 -2.12
N VAL A 23 -3.07 -7.10 -2.27
CA VAL A 23 -2.84 -6.38 -3.52
C VAL A 23 -1.68 -5.42 -3.33
N VAL A 24 -0.76 -5.43 -4.30
CA VAL A 24 0.37 -4.50 -4.35
C VAL A 24 0.33 -3.74 -5.67
N THR A 25 0.47 -2.43 -5.58
CA THR A 25 0.61 -1.53 -6.74
C THR A 25 1.97 -0.86 -6.71
N SER A 26 2.45 -0.36 -7.86
CA SER A 26 3.73 0.35 -7.91
C SER A 26 3.74 1.59 -7.00
N ASN A 27 2.68 2.41 -7.05
CA ASN A 27 2.56 3.61 -6.21
C ASN A 27 2.53 3.26 -4.71
N GLN A 28 1.77 2.22 -4.31
CA GLN A 28 1.69 1.79 -2.92
C GLN A 28 3.04 1.26 -2.42
N ALA A 29 3.74 0.47 -3.24
CA ALA A 29 5.06 -0.04 -2.90
C ALA A 29 6.10 1.09 -2.79
N THR A 30 6.06 2.09 -3.67
CA THR A 30 6.94 3.26 -3.58
C THR A 30 6.65 4.07 -2.32
N ALA A 31 5.38 4.38 -2.03
CA ALA A 31 5.01 5.13 -0.83
C ALA A 31 5.42 4.39 0.46
N TRP A 32 5.12 3.09 0.54
CA TRP A 32 5.55 2.21 1.61
C TRP A 32 7.06 2.27 1.83
N ASN A 33 7.85 2.05 0.76
CA ASN A 33 9.30 2.03 0.87
C ASN A 33 9.87 3.40 1.29
N CYS A 34 9.35 4.50 0.74
CA CYS A 34 9.79 5.84 1.11
C CYS A 34 9.54 6.16 2.60
N LEU A 35 8.36 5.82 3.14
CA LEU A 35 8.05 6.06 4.55
C LEU A 35 9.04 5.36 5.47
N ARG A 36 9.39 4.11 5.15
CA ARG A 36 10.31 3.31 5.98
C ARG A 36 11.74 3.75 5.91
N LEU A 37 12.19 4.16 4.73
CA LEU A 37 13.49 4.79 4.59
C LEU A 37 13.57 6.12 5.36
N CYS A 38 12.44 6.80 5.58
CA CYS A 38 12.34 7.98 6.44
C CYS A 38 12.18 7.66 7.93
N GLY A 39 12.14 6.39 8.33
CA GLY A 39 11.91 5.96 9.72
C GLY A 39 10.45 6.08 10.20
N ASP A 40 9.51 6.24 9.27
CA ASP A 40 8.07 6.17 9.58
C ASP A 40 7.59 4.72 9.47
N ASP A 41 7.58 4.06 10.62
CA ASP A 41 7.11 2.68 10.78
C ASP A 41 5.63 2.58 11.18
N GLU A 42 4.88 3.70 11.15
CA GLU A 42 3.48 3.70 11.55
C GLU A 42 2.62 2.85 10.60
N PRO A 43 1.92 1.81 11.10
CA PRO A 43 1.04 0.98 10.29
C PRO A 43 -0.19 1.75 9.82
N ARG A 44 -0.48 1.68 8.51
CA ARG A 44 -1.65 2.36 7.91
C ARG A 44 -2.51 1.40 7.12
N ALA A 45 -3.38 0.66 7.83
CA ALA A 45 -4.21 -0.39 7.26
C ALA A 45 -5.24 0.14 6.24
N GLU A 46 -5.64 1.40 6.34
CA GLU A 46 -6.53 2.09 5.41
C GLU A 46 -5.97 2.21 3.98
N PHE A 47 -4.68 1.93 3.79
CA PHE A 47 -4.00 1.91 2.48
C PHE A 47 -3.58 0.49 2.04
N GLY A 48 -4.21 -0.54 2.61
CA GLY A 48 -4.02 -1.94 2.26
C GLY A 48 -2.88 -2.63 3.02
N ARG A 49 -2.83 -3.97 2.91
CA ARG A 49 -2.00 -4.79 3.81
C ARG A 49 -0.50 -4.46 3.78
N LEU A 50 0.06 -4.10 2.63
CA LEU A 50 1.49 -3.77 2.51
C LEU A 50 1.92 -2.67 3.49
N MET A 51 1.05 -1.67 3.71
CA MET A 51 1.32 -0.48 4.54
C MET A 51 1.41 -0.81 6.04
N THR A 52 1.15 -2.05 6.44
CA THR A 52 1.25 -2.53 7.83
C THR A 52 2.50 -3.38 8.09
N LEU A 53 3.21 -3.81 7.04
CA LEU A 53 4.37 -4.71 7.14
C LEU A 53 5.66 -3.91 7.25
N PRO A 54 6.66 -4.25 8.08
CA PRO A 54 7.95 -3.53 8.19
C PRO A 54 8.87 -3.67 6.96
N LEU A 55 9.86 -2.78 6.83
CA LEU A 55 10.95 -2.91 5.83
C LEU A 55 12.00 -3.86 6.44
N ASN A 56 12.15 -5.06 5.87
CA ASN A 56 13.14 -6.05 6.33
C ASN A 56 14.50 -5.85 5.64
#